data_AF-A0A3C0PE06-F1
#
_entry.id   AF-A0A3C0PE06-F1
#
_cell.length_a   1.000
_cell.length_b   1.000
_cell.length_c   1.000
_cell.angle_alpha   90.00
_cell.angle_beta   90.00
_cell.angle_gamma   90.00
#
_symmetry.space_group_name_H-M   'P 1'
#
loop_
_entity.id
_entity.type
_entity.pdbx_description
1 polymer ?
#
loop_
_entity_poly.entity_id
_entity_poly.type
_entity_poly.pdbx_seq_one_letter_code
_entity_poly.pdbx_strand_id
1 'polypeptide(L)'
;AQGREQLQKTEQNIKFWFCPTVYNDHFMTKDNAARYLDDLALYMPENTMILWTGTNVISKKISSDSIKDVVKLFGNNVCIWDNIYANDYCPGRLFTGPYINRSADLQKTTSGILLNPTGLLHTDIFLLSLLAGYVNKTNPKKAWQSIASKLPVAKELKIIAPFLNIPCSTIAKANLTPRYLKLVHEALEKMIWEWKSPLQREWYPFLYMLDCNIKLWNNKADKENELWIKKKYPPVLADILFAHIQHPILHN
;
A
#
# COMPACT_ATOMS: atom_id res chain seq x y z
N ALA A 1 -9.20 -21.29 27.09
CA ALA A 1 -8.25 -22.36 27.45
C ALA A 1 -8.58 -23.70 26.76
N GLN A 2 -9.80 -24.24 26.90
CA GLN A 2 -10.15 -25.60 26.47
C GLN A 2 -9.90 -25.93 24.98
N GLY A 3 -10.19 -25.01 24.04
CA GLY A 3 -9.99 -25.28 22.61
C GLY A 3 -8.53 -25.46 22.20
N ARG A 4 -7.59 -24.71 22.81
CA ARG A 4 -6.15 -24.87 22.54
C ARG A 4 -5.63 -26.19 23.08
N GLU A 5 -5.96 -26.52 24.32
CA GLU A 5 -5.50 -27.76 24.96
C GLU A 5 -6.00 -28.99 24.18
N GLN A 6 -7.22 -28.93 23.65
CA GLN A 6 -7.74 -29.96 22.77
C GLN A 6 -6.94 -30.05 21.46
N LEU A 7 -6.65 -28.92 20.81
CA LEU A 7 -5.85 -28.90 19.57
C LEU A 7 -4.40 -29.35 19.78
N GLN A 8 -3.79 -29.01 20.92
CA GLN A 8 -2.41 -29.42 21.23
C GLN A 8 -2.32 -30.91 21.61
N LYS A 9 -3.41 -31.51 22.10
CA LYS A 9 -3.48 -32.97 22.31
C LYS A 9 -3.45 -33.73 20.99
N THR A 10 -4.05 -33.17 19.93
CA THR A 10 -4.05 -33.77 18.59
C THR A 10 -2.82 -33.38 17.77
N GLU A 11 -2.32 -32.16 17.93
CA GLU A 11 -1.20 -31.58 17.17
C GLU A 11 -0.23 -30.88 18.12
N GLN A 12 0.73 -31.64 18.67
CA GLN A 12 1.66 -31.14 19.70
C GLN A 12 2.50 -29.93 19.26
N ASN A 13 2.74 -29.77 17.96
CA ASN A 13 3.58 -28.70 17.40
C ASN A 13 2.78 -27.55 16.77
N ILE A 14 1.47 -27.46 17.02
CA ILE A 14 0.62 -26.39 16.46
C ILE A 14 1.10 -25.01 16.93
N LYS A 15 1.26 -24.08 15.97
CA LYS A 15 1.64 -22.69 16.22
C LYS A 15 0.42 -21.79 16.05
N PHE A 16 0.21 -20.89 17.01
CA PHE A 16 -0.91 -19.95 16.97
C PHE A 16 -0.44 -18.57 16.53
N TRP A 17 -1.29 -17.93 15.73
CA TRP A 17 -1.15 -16.54 15.31
C TRP A 17 -2.44 -15.83 15.71
N PHE A 18 -2.32 -14.61 16.23
CA PHE A 18 -3.43 -13.83 16.72
C PHE A 18 -3.34 -12.40 16.20
N CYS A 19 -4.43 -11.93 15.61
CA CYS A 19 -4.63 -10.52 15.29
C CYS A 19 -5.42 -9.89 16.44
N PRO A 20 -4.82 -9.00 17.25
CA PRO A 20 -5.57 -8.29 18.28
C PRO A 20 -6.61 -7.34 17.68
N THR A 21 -7.60 -6.93 18.47
CA THR A 21 -8.51 -5.82 18.13
C THR A 21 -7.75 -4.49 18.05
N VAL A 22 -6.83 -4.25 18.99
CA VAL A 22 -5.88 -3.14 18.99
C VAL A 22 -4.57 -3.65 18.38
N TYR A 23 -4.42 -3.52 17.06
CA TYR A 23 -3.27 -4.06 16.31
C TYR A 23 -2.30 -2.99 15.80
N ASN A 24 -2.45 -1.73 16.25
CA ASN A 24 -1.59 -0.61 15.92
C ASN A 24 -1.66 0.50 16.97
N ASP A 25 -0.67 1.38 16.97
CA ASP A 25 -0.55 2.45 17.98
C ASP A 25 -1.70 3.46 17.89
N HIS A 26 -2.23 3.76 16.70
CA HIS A 26 -3.36 4.69 16.56
C HIS A 26 -4.59 4.19 17.33
N PHE A 27 -4.81 2.87 17.37
CA PHE A 27 -5.91 2.28 18.14
C PHE A 27 -5.66 2.29 19.66
N MET A 28 -4.44 2.56 20.12
CA MET A 28 -4.13 2.78 21.54
C MET A 28 -4.80 4.03 22.13
N THR A 29 -5.28 4.94 21.27
CA THR A 29 -6.01 6.14 21.69
C THR A 29 -7.46 5.87 22.12
N LYS A 30 -7.97 4.65 21.89
CA LYS A 30 -9.33 4.25 22.27
C LYS A 30 -9.40 3.88 23.76
N ASP A 31 -10.58 4.09 24.36
CA ASP A 31 -10.82 3.72 25.75
C ASP A 31 -10.51 2.24 26.02
N ASN A 32 -9.85 1.97 27.15
CA ASN A 32 -9.43 0.64 27.60
C ASN A 32 -8.42 -0.10 26.70
N ALA A 33 -7.86 0.51 25.65
CA ALA A 33 -6.92 -0.17 24.75
C ALA A 33 -5.66 -0.71 25.47
N ALA A 34 -5.09 0.06 26.39
CA ALA A 34 -3.93 -0.37 27.19
C ALA A 34 -4.28 -1.59 28.06
N ARG A 35 -5.39 -1.51 28.81
CA ARG A 35 -5.87 -2.63 29.63
C ARG A 35 -6.17 -3.88 28.79
N TYR A 36 -6.76 -3.70 27.62
CA TYR A 36 -7.00 -4.80 26.68
C TYR A 36 -5.69 -5.50 26.29
N LEU A 37 -4.62 -4.75 25.99
CA LEU A 37 -3.32 -5.34 25.64
C LEU A 37 -2.61 -5.96 26.84
N ASP A 38 -2.72 -5.37 28.03
CA ASP A 38 -2.16 -5.94 29.27
C ASP A 38 -2.86 -7.27 29.61
N ASP A 39 -4.19 -7.31 29.57
CA ASP A 39 -4.98 -8.54 29.76
C ASP A 39 -4.64 -9.56 28.66
N LEU A 40 -4.50 -9.12 27.41
CA LEU A 40 -4.09 -9.99 26.32
C LEU A 40 -2.69 -10.58 26.58
N ALA A 41 -1.70 -9.78 26.97
CA ALA A 41 -0.35 -10.27 27.27
C ALA A 41 -0.34 -11.23 28.46
N LEU A 42 -1.20 -11.01 29.47
CA LEU A 42 -1.31 -11.86 30.66
C LEU A 42 -1.97 -13.21 30.37
N TYR A 43 -3.02 -13.23 29.56
CA TYR A 43 -3.85 -14.43 29.34
C TYR A 43 -3.57 -15.14 28.01
N MET A 44 -2.84 -14.52 27.08
CA MET A 44 -2.52 -15.14 25.81
C MET A 44 -1.53 -16.30 26.04
N PRO A 45 -1.82 -17.50 25.50
CA PRO A 45 -0.87 -18.58 25.35
C PRO A 45 0.55 -18.16 25.00
N GLU A 46 1.52 -18.63 25.79
CA GLU A 46 2.94 -18.52 25.46
C GLU A 46 3.21 -18.97 24.01
N ASN A 47 4.14 -18.30 23.35
CA ASN A 47 4.55 -18.52 21.95
C ASN A 47 3.46 -18.26 20.89
N THR A 48 2.39 -17.53 21.22
CA THR A 48 1.44 -17.05 20.21
C THR A 48 1.99 -15.85 19.49
N MET A 49 2.06 -15.91 18.16
CA MET A 49 2.47 -14.78 17.33
C MET A 49 1.39 -13.70 17.34
N ILE A 50 1.78 -12.47 17.65
CA ILE A 50 0.92 -11.29 17.65
C ILE A 50 1.18 -10.48 16.39
N LEU A 51 0.14 -10.25 15.60
CA LEU A 51 0.20 -9.38 14.43
C LEU A 51 0.13 -7.91 14.84
N TRP A 52 1.03 -7.09 14.30
CA TRP A 52 1.07 -5.64 14.55
C TRP A 52 1.31 -4.86 13.26
N THR A 53 0.49 -3.85 12.96
CA THR A 53 0.64 -3.07 11.71
C THR A 53 1.49 -1.80 11.86
N GLY A 54 2.02 -1.56 13.07
CA GLY A 54 2.86 -0.40 13.42
C GLY A 54 2.05 0.76 13.99
N THR A 55 2.38 1.98 13.58
CA THR A 55 1.72 3.21 14.10
C THR A 55 0.28 3.38 13.62
N ASN A 56 -0.06 2.82 12.46
CA ASN A 56 -1.38 2.91 11.84
C ASN A 56 -1.72 1.59 11.14
N VAL A 57 -2.97 1.47 10.66
CA VAL A 57 -3.37 0.38 9.75
C VAL A 57 -2.41 0.32 8.55
N ILE A 58 -2.12 1.47 7.94
CA ILE A 58 -1.09 1.62 6.91
C ILE A 58 0.00 2.55 7.45
N SER A 59 1.07 1.96 7.98
CA SER A 59 2.15 2.74 8.60
C SER A 59 3.07 3.37 7.55
N LYS A 60 3.25 4.71 7.64
CA LYS A 60 4.23 5.46 6.81
C LYS A 60 5.67 5.01 7.07
N LYS A 61 6.00 4.74 8.33
CA LYS A 61 7.29 4.27 8.81
C LYS A 61 7.06 3.28 9.94
N ILE A 62 7.90 2.25 10.01
CA ILE A 62 7.99 1.33 11.15
C ILE A 62 9.48 1.23 11.51
N SER A 63 9.82 1.51 12.76
CA SER A 63 11.15 1.29 13.33
C SER A 63 11.07 0.48 14.62
N SER A 64 12.17 -0.12 15.07
CA SER A 64 12.21 -0.82 16.36
C SER A 64 11.70 0.08 17.50
N ASP A 65 12.09 1.35 17.51
CA ASP A 65 11.61 2.32 18.51
C ASP A 65 10.09 2.52 18.46
N SER A 66 9.46 2.47 17.29
CA SER A 66 8.01 2.68 17.18
C SER A 66 7.21 1.47 17.66
N ILE A 67 7.83 0.28 17.69
CA ILE A 67 7.17 -0.96 18.14
C ILE A 67 7.67 -1.43 19.52
N LYS A 68 8.50 -0.63 20.19
CA LYS A 68 9.17 -1.03 21.43
C LYS A 68 8.18 -1.45 22.53
N ASP A 69 7.03 -0.79 22.59
CA ASP A 69 6.05 -1.02 23.66
C ASP A 69 5.30 -2.34 23.45
N VAL A 70 4.89 -2.64 22.20
CA VAL A 70 4.29 -3.95 21.88
C VAL A 70 5.32 -5.08 22.00
N VAL A 71 6.58 -4.85 21.62
CA VAL A 71 7.67 -5.82 21.83
C VAL A 71 7.96 -6.03 23.32
N LYS A 72 7.82 -5.01 24.17
CA LYS A 72 7.95 -5.16 25.62
C LYS A 72 6.84 -6.04 26.21
N LEU A 73 5.62 -5.94 25.68
CA LEU A 73 4.48 -6.74 26.14
C LEU A 73 4.55 -8.20 25.69
N PHE A 74 4.90 -8.44 24.43
CA PHE A 74 4.81 -9.78 23.81
C PHE A 74 6.18 -10.42 23.50
N GLY A 75 7.28 -9.74 23.80
CA GLY A 75 8.63 -10.18 23.51
C GLY A 75 8.89 -10.34 22.01
N ASN A 76 9.63 -11.40 21.65
CA ASN A 76 9.92 -11.72 20.26
C ASN A 76 8.71 -12.24 19.48
N ASN A 77 7.56 -12.47 20.12
CA ASN A 77 6.35 -13.00 19.46
C ASN A 77 5.56 -11.94 18.69
N VAL A 78 6.19 -10.84 18.28
CA VAL A 78 5.55 -9.82 17.42
C VAL A 78 5.94 -10.08 15.97
N CYS A 79 4.96 -10.15 15.07
CA CYS A 79 5.15 -10.16 13.63
C CYS A 79 4.50 -8.92 13.02
N ILE A 80 5.25 -8.20 12.18
CA ILE A 80 4.71 -7.04 11.49
C ILE A 80 3.74 -7.52 10.40
N TRP A 81 2.49 -7.11 10.49
CA TRP A 81 1.52 -7.25 9.42
C TRP A 81 1.49 -5.97 8.60
N ASP A 82 2.20 -5.97 7.47
CA ASP A 82 2.49 -4.76 6.73
C ASP A 82 1.50 -4.51 5.59
N ASN A 83 0.69 -3.45 5.71
CA ASN A 83 -0.30 -3.05 4.72
C ASN A 83 0.22 -1.98 3.73
N ILE A 84 1.54 -1.78 3.61
CA ILE A 84 2.10 -0.71 2.76
C ILE A 84 1.65 -0.78 1.28
N TYR A 85 1.31 -1.97 0.79
CA TYR A 85 0.85 -2.20 -0.58
C TYR A 85 -0.63 -2.62 -0.70
N ALA A 86 -1.35 -2.73 0.42
CA ALA A 86 -2.78 -2.97 0.39
C ALA A 86 -3.48 -1.83 -0.39
N ASN A 87 -4.51 -2.16 -1.16
CA ASN A 87 -5.25 -1.18 -1.96
C ASN A 87 -6.78 -1.39 -1.94
N ASP A 88 -7.27 -2.36 -1.18
CA ASP A 88 -8.69 -2.60 -0.92
C ASP A 88 -9.42 -1.39 -0.35
N TYR A 89 -8.75 -0.61 0.51
CA TYR A 89 -9.26 0.64 1.08
C TYR A 89 -9.25 1.82 0.08
N CYS A 90 -8.56 1.69 -1.06
CA CYS A 90 -8.52 2.71 -2.11
C CYS A 90 -8.49 2.10 -3.52
N PRO A 91 -9.60 1.49 -3.99
CA PRO A 91 -9.62 0.68 -5.22
C PRO A 91 -9.19 1.40 -6.51
N GLY A 92 -9.10 2.73 -6.50
CA GLY A 92 -8.59 3.53 -7.63
C GLY A 92 -7.08 3.74 -7.63
N ARG A 93 -6.32 3.19 -6.68
CA ARG A 93 -4.87 3.37 -6.56
C ARG A 93 -4.14 2.03 -6.57
N LEU A 94 -2.94 2.06 -7.12
CA LEU A 94 -2.01 0.95 -7.13
C LEU A 94 -0.66 1.42 -6.56
N PHE A 95 -0.08 0.62 -5.67
CA PHE A 95 1.17 0.92 -5.00
C PHE A 95 2.23 -0.09 -5.40
N THR A 96 3.24 0.35 -6.13
CA THR A 96 4.35 -0.49 -6.61
C THR A 96 5.71 0.14 -6.33
N GLY A 97 5.76 1.23 -5.57
CA GLY A 97 7.00 1.91 -5.21
C GLY A 97 7.96 1.05 -4.37
N PRO A 98 9.22 1.47 -4.20
CA PRO A 98 10.21 0.76 -3.39
C PRO A 98 9.73 0.46 -1.96
N TYR A 99 10.09 -0.71 -1.41
CA TYR A 99 9.77 -1.06 -0.02
C TYR A 99 10.69 -0.29 0.95
N ILE A 100 10.20 0.85 1.44
CA ILE A 100 10.97 1.83 2.22
C ILE A 100 10.34 2.10 3.59
N ASN A 101 11.09 2.82 4.43
CA ASN A 101 10.67 3.27 5.76
C ASN A 101 10.37 2.14 6.75
N ARG A 102 10.86 0.92 6.50
CA ARG A 102 10.99 -0.15 7.50
C ARG A 102 12.46 -0.22 7.90
N SER A 103 12.77 -0.02 9.18
CA SER A 103 14.16 -0.02 9.62
C SER A 103 14.77 -1.43 9.50
N ALA A 104 16.07 -1.51 9.19
CA ALA A 104 16.72 -2.81 8.90
C ALA A 104 16.84 -3.71 10.15
N ASP A 105 16.79 -3.11 11.33
CA ASP A 105 16.84 -3.78 12.63
C ASP A 105 15.50 -4.39 13.05
N LEU A 106 14.39 -4.13 12.35
CA LEU A 106 13.11 -4.83 12.60
C LEU A 106 13.24 -6.36 12.50
N GLN A 107 14.11 -6.85 11.60
CA GLN A 107 14.40 -8.28 11.46
C GLN A 107 15.09 -8.87 12.71
N LYS A 108 15.60 -8.03 13.62
CA LYS A 108 16.22 -8.45 14.89
C LYS A 108 15.27 -8.31 16.08
N THR A 109 14.29 -7.41 16.00
CA THR A 109 13.39 -7.06 17.10
C THR A 109 11.99 -7.66 16.96
N THR A 110 11.71 -8.30 15.83
CA THR A 110 10.43 -8.98 15.53
C THR A 110 10.69 -10.39 15.03
N SER A 111 9.69 -11.26 15.11
CA SER A 111 9.74 -12.60 14.52
C SER A 111 9.69 -12.59 12.99
N GLY A 112 9.32 -11.47 12.36
CA GLY A 112 9.28 -11.33 10.92
C GLY A 112 8.25 -10.32 10.42
N ILE A 113 8.10 -10.28 9.10
CA ILE A 113 7.16 -9.41 8.40
C ILE A 113 6.26 -10.26 7.50
N LEU A 114 4.95 -10.14 7.70
CA LEU A 114 3.91 -10.63 6.82
C LEU A 114 3.40 -9.46 5.97
N LEU A 115 3.60 -9.52 4.66
CA LEU A 115 3.08 -8.50 3.75
C LEU A 115 1.61 -8.79 3.41
N ASN A 116 0.76 -7.78 3.53
CA ASN A 116 -0.58 -7.76 2.94
C ASN A 116 -0.51 -6.99 1.61
N PRO A 117 -0.52 -7.69 0.47
CA PRO A 117 -0.35 -7.07 -0.83
C PRO A 117 -1.73 -6.73 -1.44
N THR A 118 -1.90 -6.88 -2.75
CA THR A 118 -3.11 -6.45 -3.46
C THR A 118 -4.13 -7.57 -3.69
N GLY A 119 -3.73 -8.83 -3.55
CA GLY A 119 -4.52 -10.00 -3.94
C GLY A 119 -4.48 -10.30 -5.44
N LEU A 120 -3.76 -9.49 -6.23
CA LEU A 120 -3.56 -9.70 -7.67
C LEU A 120 -2.26 -10.49 -7.87
N LEU A 121 -2.35 -11.69 -8.43
CA LEU A 121 -1.25 -12.66 -8.48
C LEU A 121 0.07 -12.08 -9.03
N HIS A 122 0.04 -11.46 -10.21
CA HIS A 122 1.27 -11.01 -10.86
C HIS A 122 1.84 -9.75 -10.20
N THR A 123 0.97 -8.87 -9.71
CA THR A 123 1.33 -7.71 -8.92
C THR A 123 1.96 -8.13 -7.59
N ASP A 124 1.38 -9.10 -6.91
CA ASP A 124 1.87 -9.58 -5.63
C ASP A 124 3.23 -10.27 -5.76
N ILE A 125 3.51 -10.97 -6.88
CA ILE A 125 4.86 -11.47 -7.19
C ILE A 125 5.88 -10.32 -7.29
N PHE A 126 5.50 -9.21 -7.94
CA PHE A 126 6.35 -8.02 -8.03
C PHE A 126 6.61 -7.42 -6.64
N LEU A 127 5.58 -7.30 -5.80
CA LEU A 127 5.66 -6.73 -4.46
C LEU A 127 6.45 -7.60 -3.47
N LEU A 128 6.23 -8.92 -3.51
CA LEU A 128 7.00 -9.89 -2.72
C LEU A 128 8.49 -9.87 -3.10
N SER A 129 8.82 -9.61 -4.36
CA SER A 129 10.21 -9.43 -4.79
C SER A 129 10.86 -8.18 -4.16
N LEU A 130 10.09 -7.10 -3.92
CA LEU A 130 10.58 -5.92 -3.20
C LEU A 130 10.83 -6.23 -1.73
N LEU A 131 9.92 -6.97 -1.08
CA LEU A 131 10.11 -7.43 0.30
C LEU A 131 11.36 -8.33 0.41
N ALA A 132 11.55 -9.26 -0.53
CA ALA A 132 12.75 -10.10 -0.57
C ALA A 132 14.03 -9.26 -0.68
N GLY A 133 14.00 -8.16 -1.46
CA GLY A 133 15.09 -7.19 -1.50
C GLY A 133 15.42 -6.59 -0.13
N TYR A 134 14.40 -6.24 0.66
CA TYR A 134 14.57 -5.75 2.02
C TYR A 134 15.12 -6.81 2.97
N VAL A 135 14.60 -8.04 2.92
CA VAL A 135 15.12 -9.18 3.70
C VAL A 135 16.60 -9.41 3.40
N ASN A 136 16.98 -9.33 2.13
CA ASN A 136 18.37 -9.45 1.67
C ASN A 136 19.20 -8.17 1.84
N LYS A 137 18.71 -7.16 2.57
CA LYS A 137 19.39 -5.89 2.85
C LYS A 137 19.85 -5.13 1.60
N THR A 138 19.16 -5.36 0.48
CA THR A 138 19.39 -4.61 -0.76
C THR A 138 18.80 -3.21 -0.60
N ASN A 139 19.50 -2.20 -1.13
CA ASN A 139 18.95 -0.84 -1.17
C ASN A 139 17.58 -0.85 -1.87
N PRO A 140 16.50 -0.33 -1.25
CA PRO A 140 15.15 -0.47 -1.79
C PRO A 140 14.96 0.08 -3.21
N LYS A 141 15.61 1.22 -3.52
CA LYS A 141 15.54 1.83 -4.85
C LYS A 141 16.25 0.95 -5.89
N LYS A 142 17.39 0.37 -5.53
CA LYS A 142 18.11 -0.59 -6.41
C LYS A 142 17.31 -1.88 -6.60
N ALA A 143 16.69 -2.41 -5.55
CA ALA A 143 15.82 -3.58 -5.64
C ALA A 143 14.66 -3.32 -6.62
N TRP A 144 13.96 -2.19 -6.44
CA TRP A 144 12.90 -1.78 -7.34
C TRP A 144 13.38 -1.61 -8.79
N GLN A 145 14.52 -0.95 -9.01
CA GLN A 145 15.09 -0.76 -10.35
C GLN A 145 15.41 -2.08 -11.03
N SER A 146 15.98 -3.05 -10.31
CA SER A 146 16.33 -4.38 -10.81
C SER A 146 15.10 -5.19 -11.22
N ILE A 147 14.02 -5.10 -10.44
CA ILE A 147 12.75 -5.79 -10.75
C ILE A 147 12.05 -5.08 -11.92
N ALA A 148 11.93 -3.76 -11.87
CA ALA A 148 11.27 -2.95 -12.89
C ALA A 148 11.96 -3.04 -14.26
N SER A 149 13.30 -3.15 -14.29
CA SER A 149 14.06 -3.28 -15.55
C SER A 149 13.78 -4.57 -16.33
N LYS A 150 13.18 -5.58 -15.69
CA LYS A 150 12.80 -6.84 -16.35
C LYS A 150 11.47 -6.74 -17.10
N LEU A 151 10.70 -5.68 -16.88
CA LEU A 151 9.43 -5.46 -17.56
C LEU A 151 9.70 -4.84 -18.95
N PRO A 152 8.93 -5.22 -19.99
CA PRO A 152 9.09 -4.65 -21.33
C PRO A 152 8.79 -3.14 -21.38
N VAL A 153 8.05 -2.64 -20.39
CA VAL A 153 7.67 -1.22 -20.20
C VAL A 153 8.55 -0.50 -19.17
N ALA A 154 9.79 -0.95 -18.95
CA ALA A 154 10.65 -0.40 -17.89
C ALA A 154 10.90 1.12 -18.02
N LYS A 155 10.91 1.66 -19.24
CA LYS A 155 11.11 3.11 -19.49
C LYS A 155 9.86 3.90 -19.08
N GLU A 156 8.70 3.43 -19.51
CA GLU A 156 7.39 4.01 -19.23
C GLU A 156 7.07 3.91 -17.73
N LEU A 157 7.33 2.76 -17.13
CA LEU A 157 7.15 2.56 -15.68
C LEU A 157 7.98 3.54 -14.86
N LYS A 158 9.23 3.83 -15.28
CA LYS A 158 10.06 4.84 -14.58
C LYS A 158 9.45 6.25 -14.66
N ILE A 159 8.81 6.60 -15.77
CA ILE A 159 8.13 7.89 -15.93
C ILE A 159 6.92 7.98 -15.00
N ILE A 160 6.11 6.93 -14.91
CA ILE A 160 4.88 6.97 -14.10
C ILE A 160 5.08 6.57 -12.63
N ALA A 161 6.25 6.01 -12.27
CA ALA A 161 6.54 5.51 -10.92
C ALA A 161 6.21 6.49 -9.78
N PRO A 162 6.39 7.82 -9.91
CA PRO A 162 6.00 8.75 -8.87
C PRO A 162 4.50 8.71 -8.50
N PHE A 163 3.62 8.31 -9.42
CA PHE A 163 2.17 8.17 -9.19
C PHE A 163 1.77 6.84 -8.56
N LEU A 164 2.63 5.82 -8.71
CA LEU A 164 2.44 4.46 -8.17
C LEU A 164 3.26 4.22 -6.89
N ASN A 165 3.83 5.27 -6.33
CA ASN A 165 4.67 5.19 -5.15
C ASN A 165 3.83 4.92 -3.89
N ILE A 166 4.46 4.58 -2.76
CA ILE A 166 3.79 4.16 -1.52
C ILE A 166 2.74 5.19 -1.03
N PRO A 167 1.70 4.78 -0.27
CA PRO A 167 0.53 5.62 0.05
C PRO A 167 0.82 7.03 0.59
N CYS A 168 1.90 7.19 1.36
CA CYS A 168 2.29 8.45 2.01
C CYS A 168 3.40 9.22 1.27
N SER A 169 3.73 8.83 0.04
CA SER A 169 4.66 9.57 -0.80
C SER A 169 3.90 10.59 -1.66
N THR A 170 4.42 11.81 -1.72
CA THR A 170 3.85 12.89 -2.51
C THR A 170 4.87 13.39 -3.51
N ILE A 171 4.38 13.71 -4.72
CA ILE A 171 5.15 14.45 -5.70
C ILE A 171 4.91 15.93 -5.40
N ALA A 172 5.97 16.72 -5.31
CA ALA A 172 5.83 18.17 -5.20
C ALA A 172 5.09 18.70 -6.44
N LYS A 173 4.06 19.53 -6.24
CA LYS A 173 3.25 20.11 -7.33
C LYS A 173 4.12 20.82 -8.39
N ALA A 174 5.22 21.44 -7.97
CA ALA A 174 6.19 22.08 -8.85
C ALA A 174 6.83 21.12 -9.88
N ASN A 175 6.91 19.81 -9.57
CA ASN A 175 7.44 18.80 -10.48
C ASN A 175 6.41 18.34 -11.53
N LEU A 176 5.13 18.65 -11.34
CA LEU A 176 4.04 18.30 -12.25
C LEU A 176 3.89 19.35 -13.37
N THR A 177 4.97 19.57 -14.11
CA THR A 177 4.98 20.51 -15.25
C THR A 177 4.12 19.96 -16.40
N PRO A 178 3.53 20.82 -17.26
CA PRO A 178 2.79 20.35 -18.44
C PRO A 178 3.61 19.42 -19.34
N ARG A 179 4.92 19.70 -19.48
CA ARG A 179 5.86 18.84 -20.22
C ARG A 179 5.97 17.46 -19.58
N TYR A 180 6.09 17.38 -18.26
CA TYR A 180 6.16 16.10 -17.57
C TYR A 180 4.84 15.33 -17.67
N LEU A 181 3.70 16.00 -17.49
CA LEU A 181 2.38 15.38 -17.62
C LEU A 181 2.13 14.84 -19.04
N LYS A 182 2.64 15.52 -20.09
CA LYS A 182 2.63 14.99 -21.46
C LYS A 182 3.42 13.69 -21.58
N LEU A 183 4.63 13.63 -21.01
CA LEU A 183 5.44 12.40 -21.00
C LEU A 183 4.75 11.26 -20.24
N VAL A 184 4.05 11.57 -19.15
CA VAL A 184 3.29 10.60 -18.37
C VAL A 184 2.13 10.05 -19.20
N HIS A 185 1.38 10.90 -19.89
CA HIS A 185 0.31 10.48 -20.80
C HIS A 185 0.84 9.57 -21.92
N GLU A 186 1.91 9.96 -22.60
CA GLU A 186 2.56 9.15 -23.66
C GLU A 186 3.03 7.78 -23.12
N ALA A 187 3.57 7.74 -21.90
CA ALA A 187 3.97 6.51 -21.25
C ALA A 187 2.75 5.61 -20.91
N LEU A 188 1.66 6.20 -20.44
CA LEU A 188 0.43 5.49 -20.13
C LEU A 188 -0.22 4.90 -21.38
N GLU A 189 -0.31 5.65 -22.48
CA GLU A 189 -0.85 5.14 -23.75
C GLU A 189 -0.12 3.86 -24.19
N LYS A 190 1.21 3.83 -24.13
CA LYS A 190 1.99 2.62 -24.41
C LYS A 190 1.69 1.48 -23.44
N MET A 191 1.68 1.76 -22.14
CA MET A 191 1.42 0.74 -21.12
C MET A 191 -0.01 0.18 -21.16
N ILE A 192 -0.99 0.98 -21.59
CA ILE A 192 -2.39 0.59 -21.70
C ILE A 192 -2.64 -0.19 -22.99
N TRP A 193 -2.13 0.30 -24.13
CA TRP A 193 -2.51 -0.20 -25.44
C TRP A 193 -1.51 -1.16 -26.07
N GLU A 194 -0.21 -0.96 -25.85
CA GLU A 194 0.84 -1.75 -26.52
C GLU A 194 1.38 -2.88 -25.64
N TRP A 195 1.48 -2.68 -24.33
CA TRP A 195 1.93 -3.72 -23.41
C TRP A 195 0.86 -4.80 -23.21
N LYS A 196 1.18 -6.05 -23.55
CA LYS A 196 0.29 -7.20 -23.34
C LYS A 196 0.96 -8.21 -22.42
N SER A 197 0.43 -8.33 -21.21
CA SER A 197 0.86 -9.34 -20.25
C SER A 197 -0.22 -9.56 -19.19
N PRO A 198 -0.17 -10.66 -18.42
CA PRO A 198 -1.05 -10.83 -17.27
C PRO A 198 -0.95 -9.67 -16.27
N LEU A 199 0.26 -9.18 -15.97
CA LEU A 199 0.48 -8.02 -15.10
C LEU A 199 -0.17 -6.75 -15.66
N GLN A 200 -0.11 -6.55 -16.98
CA GLN A 200 -0.76 -5.41 -17.61
C GLN A 200 -2.28 -5.46 -17.45
N ARG A 201 -2.91 -6.64 -17.54
CA ARG A 201 -4.36 -6.78 -17.32
C ARG A 201 -4.76 -6.42 -15.90
N GLU A 202 -3.95 -6.82 -14.92
CA GLU A 202 -4.13 -6.42 -13.51
C GLU A 202 -3.98 -4.91 -13.33
N TRP A 203 -3.01 -4.29 -14.02
CA TRP A 203 -2.71 -2.86 -13.87
C TRP A 203 -3.61 -1.94 -14.70
N TYR A 204 -4.21 -2.45 -15.78
CA TYR A 204 -5.04 -1.72 -16.73
C TYR A 204 -6.05 -0.76 -16.05
N PRO A 205 -6.91 -1.18 -15.10
CA PRO A 205 -7.89 -0.27 -14.51
C PRO A 205 -7.22 0.91 -13.79
N PHE A 206 -6.08 0.71 -13.13
CA PHE A 206 -5.36 1.76 -12.42
C PHE A 206 -4.64 2.71 -13.38
N LEU A 207 -3.98 2.17 -14.42
CA LEU A 207 -3.28 2.95 -15.43
C LEU A 207 -4.24 3.80 -16.25
N TYR A 208 -5.34 3.21 -16.70
CA TYR A 208 -6.38 3.92 -17.43
C TYR A 208 -6.99 5.04 -16.60
N MET A 209 -7.30 4.77 -15.32
CA MET A 209 -7.87 5.78 -14.44
C MET A 209 -6.87 6.92 -14.15
N LEU A 210 -5.57 6.61 -14.02
CA LEU A 210 -4.52 7.63 -13.89
C LEU A 210 -4.43 8.50 -15.14
N ASP A 211 -4.45 7.91 -16.33
CA ASP A 211 -4.41 8.64 -17.60
C ASP A 211 -5.56 9.63 -17.73
N CYS A 212 -6.77 9.16 -17.40
CA CYS A 212 -7.94 10.02 -17.41
C CYS A 212 -7.84 11.19 -16.43
N ASN A 213 -7.31 10.97 -15.23
CA ASN A 213 -7.09 12.05 -14.26
C ASN A 213 -6.06 13.08 -14.76
N ILE A 214 -5.04 12.64 -15.51
CA ILE A 214 -4.04 13.54 -16.10
C ILE A 214 -4.66 14.37 -17.21
N LYS A 215 -5.48 13.77 -18.07
CA LYS A 215 -6.26 14.47 -19.10
C LYS A 215 -7.16 15.55 -18.50
N LEU A 216 -7.86 15.24 -17.40
CA LEU A 216 -8.64 16.22 -16.65
C LEU A 216 -7.80 17.37 -16.08
N TRP A 217 -6.60 17.08 -15.59
CA TRP A 217 -5.71 18.10 -15.01
C TRP A 217 -5.17 19.06 -16.09
N ASN A 218 -4.82 18.54 -17.27
CA ASN A 218 -4.25 19.32 -18.36
C ASN A 218 -5.29 20.10 -19.18
N ASN A 219 -6.46 19.51 -19.43
CA ASN A 219 -7.50 20.12 -20.27
C ASN A 219 -8.64 20.64 -19.39
N LYS A 220 -8.56 21.90 -18.97
CA LYS A 220 -9.75 22.55 -18.40
C LYS A 220 -10.79 22.69 -19.52
N ALA A 221 -11.92 22.00 -19.38
CA ALA A 221 -13.14 22.12 -20.20
C ALA A 221 -13.06 21.63 -21.67
N ASP A 222 -12.83 20.33 -21.89
CA ASP A 222 -13.03 19.66 -23.19
C ASP A 222 -14.27 18.72 -23.15
N LYS A 223 -14.95 18.51 -24.29
CA LYS A 223 -16.07 17.57 -24.44
C LYS A 223 -15.69 16.14 -24.06
N GLU A 224 -14.44 15.74 -24.27
CA GLU A 224 -13.94 14.44 -23.82
C GLU A 224 -13.96 14.29 -22.29
N ASN A 225 -13.66 15.38 -21.56
CA ASN A 225 -13.72 15.38 -20.10
C ASN A 225 -15.16 15.32 -19.58
N GLU A 226 -16.11 15.96 -20.28
CA GLU A 226 -17.54 15.84 -19.98
C GLU A 226 -18.03 14.38 -20.09
N LEU A 227 -17.71 13.74 -21.22
CA LEU A 227 -18.03 12.34 -21.48
C LEU A 227 -17.41 11.41 -20.42
N TRP A 228 -16.19 11.68 -19.99
CA TRP A 228 -15.52 10.88 -18.97
C TRP A 228 -16.16 11.05 -17.60
N ILE A 229 -16.43 12.28 -17.18
CA ILE A 229 -17.06 12.57 -15.88
C ILE A 229 -18.44 11.90 -15.81
N LYS A 230 -19.22 11.98 -16.88
CA LYS A 230 -20.55 11.32 -16.99
C LYS A 230 -20.49 9.80 -16.96
N LYS A 231 -19.40 9.17 -17.42
CA LYS A 231 -19.19 7.71 -17.32
C LYS A 231 -18.81 7.26 -15.91
N LYS A 232 -18.18 8.13 -15.11
CA LYS A 232 -17.61 7.78 -13.80
C LYS A 232 -18.51 8.13 -12.62
N TYR A 233 -19.29 9.20 -12.74
CA TYR A 233 -20.11 9.72 -11.65
C TYR A 233 -21.59 9.64 -12.02
N PRO A 234 -22.49 9.44 -11.02
CA PRO A 234 -23.92 9.61 -11.22
C PRO A 234 -24.23 10.96 -11.90
N PRO A 235 -25.24 11.05 -12.79
CA PRO A 235 -25.51 12.25 -13.59
C PRO A 235 -25.53 13.57 -12.80
N VAL A 236 -26.18 13.57 -11.63
CA VAL A 236 -26.26 14.76 -10.75
C VAL A 236 -24.88 15.24 -10.29
N LEU A 237 -23.98 14.32 -9.95
CA LEU A 237 -22.61 14.67 -9.55
C LEU A 237 -21.75 15.03 -10.76
N ALA A 238 -21.97 14.37 -11.90
CA ALA A 238 -21.25 14.64 -13.12
C ALA A 238 -21.46 16.08 -13.61
N ASP A 239 -22.71 16.55 -13.61
CA ASP A 239 -23.07 17.90 -14.02
C ASP A 239 -22.47 18.97 -13.08
N ILE A 240 -22.51 18.72 -11.76
CA ILE A 240 -21.90 19.61 -10.74
C ILE A 240 -20.37 19.69 -10.91
N LEU A 241 -19.71 18.55 -11.08
CA LEU A 241 -18.26 18.47 -11.25
C LEU A 241 -17.80 19.15 -12.54
N PHE A 242 -18.56 18.96 -13.63
CA PHE A 242 -18.26 19.58 -14.90
C PHE A 242 -18.40 21.12 -14.82
N ALA A 243 -19.47 21.62 -14.19
CA ALA A 243 -19.65 23.04 -13.96
C ALA A 243 -18.50 23.68 -13.15
N HIS A 244 -18.00 22.99 -12.11
CA HIS A 244 -16.85 23.46 -11.31
C HIS A 244 -15.54 23.50 -12.11
N ILE A 245 -15.34 22.57 -13.05
CA ILE A 245 -14.14 22.55 -13.91
C ILE A 245 -14.18 23.70 -14.93
N GLN A 246 -15.36 24.03 -15.47
CA GLN A 246 -15.54 25.15 -16.39
C GLN A 246 -15.44 26.51 -15.70
N HIS A 247 -15.97 26.61 -14.47
CA HIS A 247 -16.00 27.84 -13.68
C HIS A 247 -15.34 27.59 -12.31
N PRO A 248 -14.00 27.49 -12.23
CA PRO A 248 -13.33 27.31 -10.96
C PRO A 248 -13.65 28.51 -10.06
N ILE A 249 -14.40 28.27 -8.98
CA ILE A 249 -14.64 29.27 -7.95
C ILE A 249 -13.27 29.62 -7.36
N LEU A 250 -12.80 30.83 -7.63
CA LEU A 250 -11.60 31.38 -7.02
C LEU A 250 -11.91 31.64 -5.55
N HIS A 251 -11.72 30.63 -4.70
CA HIS A 251 -11.58 30.87 -3.27
C HIS A 251 -10.18 31.44 -3.04
N ASN A 252 -10.14 32.74 -2.75
CA ASN A 252 -9.00 33.43 -2.13
C ASN A 252 -8.71 32.85 -0.75
#